data_AF-A0A930T5H3-F1
#
_entry.id   AF-A0A930T5H3-F1
#
_cell.length_a   1.000
_cell.length_b   1.000
_cell.length_c   1.000
_cell.angle_alpha   90.00
_cell.angle_beta   90.00
_cell.angle_gamma   90.00
#
_symmetry.space_group_name_H-M   'P 1'
#
loop_
_entity.id
_entity.type
_entity.pdbx_description
1 polymer ?
#
loop_
_entity_poly.entity_id
_entity_poly.type
_entity_poly.pdbx_seq_one_letter_code
_entity_poly.pdbx_strand_id
1 'polypeptide(L)' 'MTSHKYNVYVYEGANHAFANLLGKNYNPEAAEDAWDKTITFLKQHLI' A
#
# COMPACT_ATOMS: atom_id res chain seq x y z
N MET A 1 -2.87 -2.64 28.23
CA MET A 1 -2.76 -2.02 26.89
C MET A 1 -2.40 -3.12 25.93
N THR A 2 -3.26 -3.45 24.96
CA THR A 2 -2.96 -4.47 23.95
C THR A 2 -2.17 -3.84 22.80
N SER A 3 -0.98 -4.36 22.53
CA SER A 3 -0.17 -3.96 21.38
C SER A 3 -0.76 -4.57 20.11
N HIS A 4 -1.12 -3.73 19.14
CA HIS A 4 -1.52 -4.18 17.80
C HIS A 4 -0.33 -3.99 16.85
N LYS A 5 -0.01 -5.01 16.06
CA LYS A 5 1.04 -4.92 15.05
C LYS A 5 0.46 -4.22 13.81
N TYR A 6 1.11 -3.15 13.37
CA TYR A 6 0.78 -2.43 12.14
C TYR A 6 2.07 -1.96 11.47
N ASN A 7 1.99 -1.77 10.16
CA ASN A 7 3.06 -1.17 9.36
C ASN A 7 2.51 0.09 8.68
N VAL A 8 3.37 1.10 8.51
CA VAL A 8 3.07 2.31 7.76
C VAL A 8 4.18 2.50 6.73
N TYR A 9 3.79 2.74 5.48
CA TYR A 9 4.70 3.01 4.38
C TYR A 9 4.32 4.37 3.78
N VAL A 10 5.33 5.21 3.55
CA VAL A 10 5.17 6.52 2.91
C VAL A 10 5.92 6.49 1.59
N TYR A 11 5.22 6.81 0.52
CA TYR A 11 5.75 6.82 -0.85
C TYR A 11 6.08 8.26 -1.23
N GLU A 12 7.37 8.61 -1.17
CA GLU A 12 7.84 9.94 -1.53
C GLU A 12 7.49 10.24 -3.00
N GLY A 13 6.95 11.43 -3.28
CA GLY A 13 6.52 11.82 -4.62
C GLY A 13 5.19 11.18 -5.11
N ALA A 14 4.57 10.28 -4.35
CA ALA A 14 3.24 9.75 -4.66
C ALA A 14 2.14 10.59 -3.98
N ASN A 15 1.28 11.22 -4.77
CA ASN A 15 0.17 12.03 -4.28
C ASN A 15 -1.04 11.18 -3.85
N HIS A 16 -2.03 11.81 -3.21
CA HIS A 16 -3.29 11.14 -2.87
C HIS A 16 -3.91 10.45 -4.09
N ALA A 17 -4.43 9.24 -3.87
CA ALA A 17 -4.97 8.34 -4.88
C ALA A 17 -3.96 7.82 -5.91
N PHE A 18 -2.69 7.65 -5.54
CA PHE A 18 -1.64 7.13 -6.43
C PHE A 18 -1.91 5.73 -7.00
N ALA A 19 -2.71 4.91 -6.31
CA ALA A 19 -3.04 3.55 -6.75
C ALA A 19 -4.21 3.49 -7.76
N ASN A 20 -4.88 4.61 -8.05
CA ASN A 20 -5.96 4.64 -9.02
C ASN A 20 -5.40 4.76 -10.44
N LEU A 21 -5.42 3.66 -11.20
CA LEU A 21 -4.93 3.58 -12.59
C LEU A 21 -5.55 4.63 -13.54
N LEU A 22 -6.81 5.01 -13.32
CA LEU A 22 -7.50 6.02 -14.13
C LEU A 22 -7.35 7.45 -13.57
N GLY A 23 -6.65 7.60 -12.45
CA GLY A 23 -6.46 8.87 -11.75
C GLY A 23 -5.29 9.69 -12.29
N LYS A 24 -5.37 11.02 -12.15
CA LYS A 24 -4.29 11.94 -12.56
C LYS A 24 -2.99 11.76 -11.79
N ASN A 25 -3.05 11.17 -10.60
CA ASN A 25 -1.92 10.96 -9.71
C ASN A 25 -1.37 9.53 -9.76
N TYR A 26 -1.80 8.72 -10.73
CA TYR A 26 -1.34 7.33 -10.82
C TYR A 26 0.18 7.27 -10.81
N ASN A 27 0.73 6.56 -9.82
CA ASN A 27 2.16 6.30 -9.71
C ASN A 27 2.34 4.78 -9.73
N PRO A 28 2.79 4.20 -10.86
CA PRO A 28 2.84 2.74 -11.03
C PRO A 28 3.79 2.06 -10.04
N GLU A 29 4.94 2.67 -9.74
CA GLU A 29 5.93 2.11 -8.81
C GLU A 29 5.37 2.03 -7.38
N ALA A 30 4.77 3.13 -6.90
CA ALA A 30 4.14 3.14 -5.59
C ALA A 30 2.92 2.22 -5.53
N ALA A 31 2.13 2.15 -6.61
CA ALA A 31 0.94 1.31 -6.69
C ALA A 31 1.29 -0.19 -6.64
N GLU A 32 2.30 -0.61 -7.40
CA GLU A 32 2.77 -2.00 -7.45
C GLU A 32 3.35 -2.42 -6.09
N ASP A 33 4.24 -1.62 -5.51
CA ASP A 33 4.84 -1.93 -4.20
C ASP A 33 3.80 -1.98 -3.07
N ALA A 34 2.84 -1.04 -3.06
CA ALA A 34 1.75 -1.04 -2.09
C ALA A 34 0.85 -2.27 -2.24
N TRP A 35 0.60 -2.71 -3.49
CA TRP A 35 -0.20 -3.90 -3.75
C TRP A 35 0.51 -5.18 -3.27
N ASP A 36 1.80 -5.32 -3.56
CA ASP A 36 2.59 -6.47 -3.11
C ASP A 36 2.67 -6.58 -1.59
N LYS A 37 2.85 -5.45 -0.89
CA LYS A 37 2.79 -5.39 0.58
C LYS A 37 1.41 -5.79 1.10
N THR A 38 0.35 -5.34 0.43
CA THR A 38 -1.04 -5.68 0.79
C THR A 38 -1.27 -7.18 0.65
N ILE A 39 -0.93 -7.78 -0.50
CA ILE A 39 -1.07 -9.22 -0.73
C ILE A 39 -0.23 -10.02 0.27
N THR A 40 0.99 -9.57 0.56
CA THR A 40 1.86 -10.20 1.57
C THR A 40 1.23 -10.18 2.96
N PHE A 41 0.68 -9.03 3.38
CA PHE A 41 -0.02 -8.91 4.65
C PHE A 41 -1.25 -9.83 4.72
N LEU A 42 -2.08 -9.86 3.67
CA LEU A 42 -3.26 -10.72 3.63
C LEU A 42 -2.89 -12.20 3.67
N LYS A 43 -1.83 -12.62 2.95
CA LYS A 43 -1.31 -14.00 3.01
C LYS A 43 -0.82 -14.41 4.39
N GLN A 44 -0.37 -13.47 5.22
CA GLN A 44 0.10 -13.78 6.58
C GLN A 44 -1.03 -13.91 7.59
N HIS A 45 -2.23 -13.43 7.28
CA HIS A 45 -3.29 -13.22 8.27
C HIS A 45 -4.66 -13.82 7.89
N LEU A 46 -4.94 -14.06 6.62
CA LEU A 46 -6.26 -14.48 6.14
C LEU A 46 -6.24 -15.71 5.21
N ILE A 47 -5.05 -16.10 4.71
CA ILE A 47 -4.88 -17.24 3.79
C ILE A 47 -4.05 -18.31 4.49
#